data_AF-A0A965L461-F1
#
_entry.id   AF-A0A965L461-F1
#
_cell.length_a   1.000
_cell.length_b   1.000
_cell.length_c   1.000
_cell.angle_alpha   90.00
_cell.angle_beta   90.00
_cell.angle_gamma   90.00
#
_symmetry.space_group_name_H-M   'P 1'
#
loop_
_entity.id
_entity.type
_entity.pdbx_description
1 polymer ?
#
loop_
_entity_poly.entity_id
_entity_poly.type
_entity_poly.pdbx_seq_one_letter_code
_entity_poly.pdbx_strand_id
1 'polypeptide(L)'
;MKYFSLDHLAAGIRDKHVGAERARLTEKWSRTGLLRGLDGTRRETMAQLLENQAAQVLKENSALSTGGGNLAGSGQLQGFSNIAFPIVRRVFGGLVANELVSIQPMSLPSGLIFYLDYTYGTNVGTPAGGSGSTYTKGQSVYNNPTGKGVQSGSLATGGMYDLVNTGYSRVTGSATGLTVTAFGSWGGANATSWVNGQLLTSDTDFSGSNARFADFDSQVQTALANDDLDAAFAVIPLSSLTNMDKLAFNQLSVFAGTFANCTAWGETYQGGTGVLNLRRLNKRGNWSAGVFTPDALNGTHVLTLVKGANNAAISGTVASVAYSISTSLSVDGNVGSTITVPSFESDFSTNPSPAIPEIDIKIEAISITAETRKLRARWSPELAQDLNAYHSMDAEVELTSILSEQIALEIDREILNDLVSQANGANYYWSRSPGRFVDKVTGARQNMSNSFQIGPQFTGTVREWYETLIETVIDVANTIHRKTLRGSANFMVTGPDVCTILEASVLYKPKFSIDGEGQVASPFTVGAEAIGTISNRFTVYKDPYFSRNKILVGYKGGSYLETGYVYAPYVPLIVTPTIFAPEDFTPRKGVMTRYGKRTVRSDFYGTVTVLDMNVI
;
A
#
# COMPACT_ATOMS: atom_id res chain seq x y z
N MET A 1 -5.38 70.95 43.62
CA MET A 1 -5.79 71.19 42.22
C MET A 1 -4.59 70.97 41.30
N LYS A 2 -4.57 69.86 40.56
CA LYS A 2 -3.71 69.70 39.36
C LYS A 2 -4.66 69.76 38.17
N TYR A 3 -4.47 70.74 37.29
CA TYR A 3 -5.31 70.95 36.13
C TYR A 3 -5.09 69.81 35.13
N PHE A 4 -6.18 69.15 34.73
CA PHE A 4 -6.20 68.20 33.62
C PHE A 4 -6.05 68.98 32.31
N SER A 5 -4.96 68.75 31.56
CA SER A 5 -4.75 69.32 30.22
C SER A 5 -5.25 68.37 29.12
N LEU A 6 -5.64 68.95 27.99
CA LEU A 6 -6.16 68.28 26.79
C LEU A 6 -5.17 67.24 26.22
N ASP A 7 -3.87 67.46 26.42
CA ASP A 7 -2.81 66.54 25.99
C ASP A 7 -2.86 65.17 26.70
N HIS A 8 -3.38 65.14 27.94
CA HIS A 8 -3.49 63.90 28.70
C HIS A 8 -4.68 63.02 28.26
N LEU A 9 -5.66 63.59 27.55
CA LEU A 9 -6.76 62.85 26.92
C LEU A 9 -6.39 62.32 25.52
N ALA A 10 -5.38 62.89 24.87
CA ALA A 10 -4.94 62.48 23.53
C ALA A 10 -3.84 61.40 23.54
N ALA A 11 -3.12 61.21 24.65
CA ALA A 11 -1.97 60.30 24.75
C ALA A 11 -2.29 58.79 24.56
N GLY A 12 -3.57 58.40 24.48
CA GLY A 12 -4.01 57.00 24.33
C GLY A 12 -4.40 56.58 22.92
N ILE A 13 -4.53 57.51 21.96
CA ILE A 13 -4.80 57.15 20.56
C ILE A 13 -3.47 56.94 19.87
N ARG A 14 -3.15 55.67 19.62
CA ARG A 14 -2.07 55.21 18.75
C ARG A 14 -1.92 56.11 17.51
N ASP A 15 -0.92 56.98 17.50
CA ASP A 15 -0.32 57.55 16.27
C ASP A 15 0.39 56.42 15.50
N LYS A 16 -0.39 55.48 14.96
CA LYS A 16 0.12 54.49 14.03
C LYS A 16 0.23 55.14 12.66
N HIS A 17 1.45 55.52 12.30
CA HIS A 17 2.01 55.43 10.95
C HIS A 17 1.31 56.14 9.77
N VAL A 18 0.25 56.93 9.96
CA VAL A 18 -0.47 57.57 8.84
C VAL A 18 0.44 58.52 8.03
N GLY A 19 1.33 59.27 8.71
CA GLY A 19 2.28 60.16 8.04
C GLY A 19 3.37 59.42 7.27
N ALA A 20 3.95 58.37 7.84
CA ALA A 20 4.97 57.55 7.19
C ALA A 20 4.39 56.75 6.00
N GLU A 21 3.15 56.28 6.14
CA GLU A 21 2.43 55.60 5.07
C GLU A 21 2.10 56.56 3.91
N ARG A 22 1.64 57.79 4.19
CA ARG A 22 1.41 58.82 3.18
C ARG A 22 2.68 59.24 2.45
N ALA A 23 3.81 59.36 3.16
CA ALA A 23 5.11 59.63 2.56
C ALA A 23 5.55 58.49 1.62
N ARG A 24 5.34 57.23 2.04
CA ARG A 24 5.67 56.05 1.22
C ARG A 24 4.78 55.92 -0.01
N LEU A 25 3.49 56.20 0.12
CA LEU A 25 2.54 56.17 -1.00
C LEU A 25 2.84 57.27 -2.02
N THR A 26 3.15 58.48 -1.57
CA THR A 26 3.55 59.57 -2.46
C THR A 26 4.85 59.25 -3.18
N GLU A 27 5.84 58.64 -2.52
CA GLU A 27 7.07 58.18 -3.17
C GLU A 27 6.79 57.11 -4.24
N LYS A 28 6.04 56.06 -3.91
CA LYS A 28 5.65 54.97 -4.82
C LYS A 28 5.00 55.51 -6.09
N TRP A 29 3.98 56.35 -5.95
CA TRP A 29 3.23 56.89 -7.08
C TRP A 29 3.97 58.02 -7.80
N SER A 30 4.92 58.72 -7.16
CA SER A 30 5.76 59.73 -7.83
C SER A 30 6.68 59.11 -8.89
N ARG A 31 7.19 57.90 -8.64
CA ARG A 31 8.05 57.15 -9.58
C ARG A 31 7.34 56.81 -10.89
N THR A 32 6.02 56.69 -10.86
CA THR A 32 5.20 56.40 -12.06
C THR A 32 4.95 57.64 -12.92
N GLY A 33 5.27 58.84 -12.43
CA GLY A 33 5.02 60.11 -13.13
C GLY A 33 3.57 60.60 -13.06
N LEU A 34 2.64 59.82 -12.51
CA LEU A 34 1.21 60.14 -12.40
C LEU A 34 0.91 61.29 -11.41
N LEU A 35 1.89 61.66 -10.58
CA LEU A 35 1.79 62.77 -9.60
C LEU A 35 2.52 64.05 -10.05
N ARG A 36 2.91 64.16 -11.33
CA ARG A 36 3.57 65.36 -11.87
C ARG A 36 2.59 66.53 -11.96
N GLY A 37 3.04 67.72 -11.56
CA GLY A 37 2.22 68.94 -11.57
C GLY A 37 1.28 69.13 -10.37
N LEU A 38 1.29 68.22 -9.39
CA LEU A 38 0.54 68.33 -8.15
C LEU A 38 1.48 68.54 -6.97
N ASP A 39 1.18 69.54 -6.14
CA ASP A 39 2.00 69.93 -4.97
C ASP A 39 1.23 69.79 -3.64
N GLY A 40 1.99 69.56 -2.57
CA GLY A 40 1.49 69.51 -1.19
C GLY A 40 0.38 68.49 -0.95
N THR A 41 -0.67 68.89 -0.23
CA THR A 41 -1.76 68.02 0.22
C THR A 41 -2.54 67.35 -0.92
N ARG A 42 -2.59 67.99 -2.11
CA ARG A 42 -3.26 67.42 -3.28
C ARG A 42 -2.50 66.21 -3.82
N ARG A 43 -1.16 66.25 -3.77
CA ARG A 43 -0.30 65.13 -4.18
C ARG A 43 -0.49 63.93 -3.25
N GLU A 44 -0.57 64.17 -1.95
CA GLU A 44 -0.82 63.10 -0.95
C GLU A 44 -2.20 62.48 -1.12
N THR A 45 -3.23 63.30 -1.29
CA THR A 45 -4.61 62.82 -1.47
C THR A 45 -4.75 62.02 -2.76
N MET A 46 -4.13 62.48 -3.85
CA MET A 46 -4.13 61.76 -5.13
C MET A 46 -3.36 60.43 -5.05
N ALA A 47 -2.23 60.38 -4.34
CA ALA A 47 -1.51 59.13 -4.11
C ALA A 47 -2.35 58.11 -3.33
N GLN A 48 -3.13 58.56 -2.36
CA GLN A 48 -4.02 57.70 -1.58
C GLN A 48 -5.21 57.21 -2.42
N LEU A 49 -5.78 58.05 -3.29
CA LEU A 49 -6.84 57.65 -4.21
C LEU A 49 -6.34 56.64 -5.26
N LEU A 50 -5.14 56.85 -5.82
CA LEU A 50 -4.52 55.92 -6.76
C LEU A 50 -4.22 54.57 -6.09
N GLU A 51 -3.78 54.56 -4.83
CA GLU A 51 -3.61 53.31 -4.07
C GLU A 51 -4.93 52.57 -3.89
N ASN A 52 -6.00 53.27 -3.50
CA ASN A 52 -7.33 52.68 -3.33
C ASN A 52 -7.89 52.15 -4.66
N GLN A 53 -7.71 52.88 -5.76
CA GLN A 53 -8.12 52.44 -7.09
C GLN A 53 -7.29 51.24 -7.57
N ALA A 54 -5.98 51.25 -7.38
CA ALA A 54 -5.12 50.12 -7.74
C ALA A 54 -5.45 48.87 -6.91
N ALA A 55 -5.70 49.02 -5.61
CA ALA A 55 -6.16 47.94 -4.75
C ALA A 55 -7.50 47.37 -5.22
N GLN A 56 -8.43 48.23 -5.63
CA GLN A 56 -9.72 47.83 -6.17
C GLN A 56 -9.58 47.12 -7.53
N VAL A 57 -8.75 47.63 -8.43
CA VAL A 57 -8.49 47.00 -9.75
C VAL A 57 -7.76 45.66 -9.58
N LEU A 58 -6.82 45.55 -8.64
CA LEU A 58 -6.19 44.26 -8.31
C LEU A 58 -7.19 43.27 -7.74
N LYS A 59 -8.14 43.74 -6.92
CA LYS A 59 -9.23 42.92 -6.39
C LYS A 59 -10.20 42.47 -7.51
N GLU A 60 -10.49 43.34 -8.46
CA GLU A 60 -11.30 43.03 -9.65
C GLU A 60 -10.57 42.07 -10.60
N ASN A 61 -9.28 42.26 -10.84
CA ASN A 61 -8.45 41.36 -11.65
C ASN A 61 -8.29 39.98 -10.98
N SER A 62 -8.16 39.95 -9.65
CA SER A 62 -8.12 38.69 -8.90
C SER A 62 -9.46 37.94 -8.96
N ALA A 63 -10.58 38.66 -9.09
CA ALA A 63 -11.90 38.07 -9.31
C ALA A 63 -12.10 37.54 -10.75
N LEU A 64 -11.26 37.94 -11.71
CA LEU A 64 -11.34 37.60 -13.13
C LEU A 64 -10.44 36.42 -13.56
N SER A 65 -9.65 35.81 -12.66
CA SER A 65 -8.63 34.82 -13.06
C SER A 65 -8.93 33.34 -12.80
N THR A 66 -10.14 32.94 -12.40
CA THR A 66 -10.52 31.51 -12.39
C THR A 66 -11.44 31.17 -13.56
N GLY A 67 -10.82 30.79 -14.68
CA GLY A 67 -11.43 29.95 -15.72
C GLY A 67 -12.04 30.71 -16.90
N GLY A 68 -11.44 30.53 -18.08
CA GLY A 68 -11.84 31.18 -19.32
C GLY A 68 -13.25 30.83 -19.80
N GLY A 69 -13.94 31.83 -20.31
CA GLY A 69 -15.24 31.72 -20.96
C GLY A 69 -15.82 33.11 -21.22
N ASN A 70 -15.70 33.57 -22.47
CA ASN A 70 -16.24 34.82 -22.96
C ASN A 70 -17.78 34.84 -22.81
N LEU A 71 -18.31 35.59 -21.84
CA LEU A 71 -19.76 35.79 -21.67
C LEU A 71 -20.05 37.28 -21.48
N ALA A 72 -20.36 37.94 -22.59
CA ALA A 72 -21.01 39.23 -22.63
C ALA A 72 -22.49 39.07 -22.24
N GLY A 73 -22.94 39.76 -21.18
CA GLY A 73 -24.36 39.83 -20.82
C GLY A 73 -24.61 40.09 -19.34
N SER A 74 -24.78 41.37 -18.99
CA SER A 74 -25.46 41.96 -17.82
C SER A 74 -25.54 41.18 -16.48
N GLY A 75 -25.05 41.84 -15.43
CA GLY A 75 -25.50 41.62 -14.05
C GLY A 75 -24.41 41.03 -13.16
N GLN A 76 -24.05 41.77 -12.10
CA GLN A 76 -23.11 41.40 -11.04
C GLN A 76 -23.05 39.90 -10.72
N LEU A 77 -22.09 39.18 -11.30
CA LEU A 77 -21.57 37.97 -10.70
C LEU A 77 -20.47 38.42 -9.72
N GLN A 78 -20.90 38.67 -8.49
CA GLN A 78 -19.99 38.81 -7.36
C GLN A 78 -19.12 37.54 -7.34
N GLY A 79 -17.80 37.69 -7.51
CA GLY A 79 -16.85 36.58 -7.40
C GLY A 79 -17.02 35.88 -6.06
N PHE A 80 -16.81 34.56 -6.06
CA PHE A 80 -16.98 33.67 -4.90
C PHE A 80 -16.46 34.33 -3.61
N SER A 81 -17.29 34.34 -2.54
CA SER A 81 -16.94 35.06 -1.32
C SER A 81 -15.70 34.45 -0.64
N ASN A 82 -14.83 35.33 -0.11
CA ASN A 82 -13.58 34.96 0.57
C ASN A 82 -13.77 34.14 1.86
N ILE A 83 -15.01 33.93 2.32
CA ILE A 83 -15.34 33.11 3.50
C ILE A 83 -15.21 31.61 3.19
N ALA A 84 -15.35 31.20 1.92
CA ALA A 84 -15.24 29.80 1.54
C ALA A 84 -13.81 29.25 1.69
N PHE A 85 -12.77 30.03 1.38
CA PHE A 85 -11.37 29.56 1.37
C PHE A 85 -10.83 29.09 2.73
N PRO A 86 -11.06 29.81 3.85
CA PRO A 86 -10.69 29.32 5.18
C PRO A 86 -11.40 28.02 5.56
N ILE A 87 -12.68 27.89 5.21
CA ILE A 87 -13.48 26.69 5.48
C ILE A 87 -12.94 25.52 4.66
N VAL A 88 -12.62 25.72 3.37
CA VAL A 88 -12.01 24.69 2.53
C VAL A 88 -10.70 24.20 3.13
N ARG A 89 -9.80 25.10 3.54
CA ARG A 89 -8.51 24.72 4.14
C ARG A 89 -8.70 23.96 5.44
N ARG A 90 -9.66 24.35 6.29
CA ARG A 90 -9.96 23.66 7.56
C ARG A 90 -10.50 22.25 7.30
N VAL A 91 -11.51 22.16 6.44
CA VAL A 91 -12.27 20.94 6.19
C VAL A 91 -11.46 19.93 5.38
N PHE A 92 -10.78 20.34 4.32
CA PHE A 92 -9.97 19.43 3.49
C PHE A 92 -8.58 19.16 4.05
N GLY A 93 -8.02 20.10 4.82
CA GLY A 93 -6.75 19.88 5.53
C GLY A 93 -6.89 18.89 6.69
N GLY A 94 -8.07 18.83 7.31
CA GLY A 94 -8.39 17.93 8.43
C GLY A 94 -8.94 16.56 8.05
N LEU A 95 -9.09 16.24 6.76
CA LEU A 95 -9.55 14.91 6.33
C LEU A 95 -8.54 13.84 6.75
N VAL A 96 -9.03 12.77 7.38
CA VAL A 96 -8.16 11.63 7.75
C VAL A 96 -7.60 10.96 6.51
N ALA A 97 -8.32 11.04 5.38
CA ALA A 97 -7.88 10.56 4.08
C ALA A 97 -6.47 11.03 3.70
N ASN A 98 -6.09 12.26 4.08
CA ASN A 98 -4.76 12.79 3.78
C ASN A 98 -3.64 11.97 4.43
N GLU A 99 -3.92 11.34 5.56
CA GLU A 99 -2.96 10.53 6.31
C GLU A 99 -3.03 9.04 5.93
N LEU A 100 -4.17 8.56 5.43
CA LEU A 100 -4.38 7.13 5.12
C LEU A 100 -4.14 6.75 3.66
N VAL A 101 -4.39 7.67 2.72
CA VAL A 101 -4.36 7.40 1.27
C VAL A 101 -3.52 8.44 0.53
N SER A 102 -3.24 8.20 -0.76
CA SER A 102 -2.56 9.20 -1.59
C SER A 102 -3.54 10.19 -2.19
N ILE A 103 -3.09 11.43 -2.35
CA ILE A 103 -3.88 12.51 -2.95
C ILE A 103 -3.28 12.87 -4.31
N GLN A 104 -4.09 12.78 -5.36
CA GLN A 104 -3.69 13.19 -6.72
C GLN A 104 -4.75 14.14 -7.31
N PRO A 105 -4.57 15.47 -7.22
CA PRO A 105 -5.57 16.42 -7.71
C PRO A 105 -5.73 16.34 -9.23
N MET A 106 -6.95 16.53 -9.72
CA MET A 106 -7.27 16.51 -11.15
C MET A 106 -7.60 17.91 -11.66
N SER A 107 -7.25 18.19 -12.92
CA SER A 107 -7.62 19.43 -13.62
C SER A 107 -8.91 19.30 -14.43
N LEU A 108 -9.36 18.07 -14.71
CA LEU A 108 -10.51 17.75 -15.55
C LEU A 108 -11.46 16.79 -14.80
N PRO A 109 -12.77 16.76 -15.17
CA PRO A 109 -13.75 15.85 -14.57
C PRO A 109 -13.41 14.37 -14.76
N SER A 110 -12.62 14.04 -15.77
CA SER A 110 -11.99 12.74 -15.92
C SER A 110 -10.49 12.94 -16.06
N GLY A 111 -9.73 12.10 -15.39
CA GLY A 111 -8.27 12.16 -15.36
C GLY A 111 -7.66 10.78 -15.34
N LEU A 112 -6.33 10.75 -15.42
CA LEU A 112 -5.54 9.57 -15.19
C LEU A 112 -4.89 9.68 -13.81
N ILE A 113 -4.96 8.61 -13.02
CA ILE A 113 -4.16 8.46 -11.80
C ILE A 113 -2.98 7.57 -12.09
N PHE A 114 -1.83 7.90 -11.50
CA PHE A 114 -0.57 7.21 -11.76
C PHE A 114 -0.11 6.42 -10.53
N TYR A 115 0.49 5.26 -10.78
CA TYR A 115 1.19 4.48 -9.76
C TYR A 115 2.44 3.84 -10.35
N LEU A 116 3.36 3.48 -9.45
CA LEU A 116 4.65 2.92 -9.82
C LEU A 116 4.60 1.38 -9.76
N ASP A 117 4.99 0.74 -10.86
CA ASP A 117 5.32 -0.68 -10.91
C ASP A 117 6.74 -0.88 -11.45
N TYR A 118 7.41 -1.93 -10.99
CA TYR A 118 8.73 -2.30 -11.52
C TYR A 118 8.56 -3.57 -12.31
N THR A 119 9.08 -3.57 -13.54
CA THR A 119 8.94 -4.69 -14.47
C THR A 119 10.30 -5.19 -14.93
N TYR A 120 10.39 -6.46 -15.32
CA TYR A 120 11.60 -7.01 -15.93
C TYR A 120 11.88 -6.36 -17.29
N GLY A 121 13.10 -5.87 -17.51
CA GLY A 121 13.52 -5.25 -18.78
C GLY A 121 13.95 -6.26 -19.84
N THR A 122 14.39 -7.45 -19.41
CA THR A 122 14.83 -8.58 -20.24
C THR A 122 14.25 -9.91 -19.74
N ASN A 123 14.27 -10.94 -20.57
CA ASN A 123 13.89 -12.30 -20.16
C ASN A 123 15.00 -12.91 -19.29
N VAL A 124 14.64 -13.58 -18.19
CA VAL A 124 15.60 -14.15 -17.23
C VAL A 124 15.31 -15.64 -16.99
N GLY A 125 16.38 -16.44 -16.85
CA GLY A 125 16.28 -17.88 -16.61
C GLY A 125 15.88 -18.68 -17.86
N THR A 126 16.30 -18.23 -19.04
CA THR A 126 16.07 -18.92 -20.31
C THR A 126 16.94 -20.19 -20.41
N PRO A 127 16.37 -21.37 -20.70
CA PRO A 127 17.15 -22.53 -21.14
C PRO A 127 17.79 -22.24 -22.52
N ALA A 128 19.04 -22.64 -22.74
CA ALA A 128 19.71 -22.47 -24.04
C ALA A 128 18.92 -23.20 -25.14
N GLY A 129 18.62 -22.49 -26.22
CA GLY A 129 17.87 -23.01 -27.37
C GLY A 129 16.40 -23.33 -27.09
N GLY A 130 15.88 -23.06 -25.88
CA GLY A 130 14.52 -23.38 -25.47
C GLY A 130 13.54 -22.20 -25.62
N SER A 131 12.27 -22.53 -25.85
CA SER A 131 11.15 -21.61 -25.62
C SER A 131 10.74 -21.67 -24.15
N GLY A 132 10.92 -20.58 -23.40
CA GLY A 132 10.55 -20.48 -21.98
C GLY A 132 11.55 -19.65 -21.19
N SER A 133 11.08 -18.77 -20.32
CA SER A 133 11.93 -17.99 -19.42
C SER A 133 11.32 -18.06 -18.03
N THR A 134 12.12 -18.14 -16.97
CA THR A 134 11.58 -18.01 -15.61
C THR A 134 10.81 -16.70 -15.50
N TYR A 135 11.39 -15.59 -15.96
CA TYR A 135 10.71 -14.28 -15.98
C TYR A 135 10.77 -13.70 -17.39
N THR A 136 9.66 -13.12 -17.83
CA THR A 136 9.56 -12.49 -19.15
C THR A 136 9.59 -10.98 -19.04
N LYS A 137 10.12 -10.32 -20.06
CA LYS A 137 10.14 -8.86 -20.18
C LYS A 137 8.72 -8.29 -19.99
N GLY A 138 8.60 -7.27 -19.15
CA GLY A 138 7.36 -6.58 -18.83
C GLY A 138 6.55 -7.21 -17.70
N GLN A 139 6.93 -8.39 -17.19
CA GLN A 139 6.32 -8.92 -15.95
C GLN A 139 6.74 -8.08 -14.75
N SER A 140 5.82 -7.86 -13.81
CA SER A 140 6.14 -7.15 -12.56
C SER A 140 7.13 -7.96 -11.73
N VAL A 141 8.10 -7.28 -11.13
CA VAL A 141 9.10 -7.85 -10.22
C VAL A 141 8.48 -8.22 -8.86
N TYR A 142 7.37 -7.57 -8.51
CA TYR A 142 6.79 -7.60 -7.17
C TYR A 142 5.40 -8.23 -7.10
N ASN A 143 4.67 -8.30 -8.23
CA ASN A 143 3.31 -8.81 -8.25
C ASN A 143 3.26 -10.22 -8.86
N ASN A 144 2.77 -11.16 -8.06
CA ASN A 144 2.56 -12.54 -8.49
C ASN A 144 1.18 -12.79 -9.13
N PRO A 145 0.39 -11.76 -9.46
CA PRO A 145 -0.35 -11.83 -10.72
C PRO A 145 0.03 -10.69 -11.67
N THR A 146 0.18 -11.01 -12.95
CA THR A 146 0.53 -10.03 -14.00
C THR A 146 -0.67 -9.20 -14.47
N GLY A 147 -0.41 -7.98 -14.94
CA GLY A 147 -1.40 -7.14 -15.64
C GLY A 147 -2.62 -6.74 -14.80
N LYS A 148 -3.84 -6.91 -15.34
CA LYS A 148 -5.10 -6.52 -14.65
C LYS A 148 -5.34 -7.26 -13.33
N GLY A 149 -4.67 -8.39 -13.08
CA GLY A 149 -4.74 -9.16 -11.83
C GLY A 149 -4.15 -8.42 -10.63
N VAL A 150 -3.30 -7.41 -10.84
CA VAL A 150 -2.70 -6.58 -9.79
C VAL A 150 -3.75 -5.88 -8.91
N GLN A 151 -4.94 -5.60 -9.47
CA GLN A 151 -6.05 -4.99 -8.73
C GLN A 151 -6.71 -5.95 -7.73
N SER A 152 -6.56 -7.26 -7.94
CA SER A 152 -7.11 -8.30 -7.05
C SER A 152 -6.18 -8.64 -5.90
N GLY A 153 -4.94 -8.17 -5.93
CA GLY A 153 -3.93 -8.39 -4.90
C GLY A 153 -2.89 -9.45 -5.24
N SER A 154 -1.68 -9.30 -4.70
CA SER A 154 -0.53 -10.17 -4.84
C SER A 154 -0.63 -11.38 -3.92
N LEU A 155 -0.10 -12.51 -4.40
CA LEU A 155 -0.01 -13.74 -3.62
C LEU A 155 1.10 -13.59 -2.56
N ALA A 156 0.93 -14.24 -1.42
CA ALA A 156 1.89 -14.18 -0.32
C ALA A 156 3.21 -14.92 -0.63
N THR A 157 3.24 -15.69 -1.72
CA THR A 157 4.35 -16.56 -2.13
C THR A 157 4.76 -16.26 -3.57
N GLY A 158 6.05 -16.34 -3.86
CA GLY A 158 6.59 -16.36 -5.22
C GLY A 158 7.20 -15.05 -5.76
N GLY A 159 7.20 -13.96 -4.98
CA GLY A 159 7.89 -12.72 -5.34
C GLY A 159 9.43 -12.80 -5.28
N MET A 160 10.11 -11.73 -5.68
CA MET A 160 11.59 -11.65 -5.75
C MET A 160 12.33 -11.99 -4.44
N TYR A 161 11.68 -11.89 -3.29
CA TYR A 161 12.30 -12.20 -1.97
C TYR A 161 11.97 -13.59 -1.42
N ASP A 162 11.29 -14.45 -2.19
CA ASP A 162 11.38 -15.87 -1.90
C ASP A 162 12.87 -16.27 -1.96
N LEU A 163 13.39 -16.97 -0.95
CA LEU A 163 14.82 -17.28 -0.79
C LEU A 163 15.40 -18.06 -1.98
N VAL A 164 14.49 -18.56 -2.81
CA VAL A 164 14.65 -19.12 -4.14
C VAL A 164 15.28 -18.19 -5.17
N ASN A 165 15.05 -16.87 -5.11
CA ASN A 165 15.34 -15.95 -6.21
C ASN A 165 16.59 -15.07 -6.03
N THR A 166 17.54 -15.54 -5.23
CA THR A 166 18.86 -14.90 -5.00
C THR A 166 19.78 -14.92 -6.24
N GLY A 167 19.31 -15.48 -7.36
CA GLY A 167 20.05 -15.69 -8.59
C GLY A 167 19.69 -14.75 -9.72
N TYR A 168 18.70 -13.88 -9.50
CA TYR A 168 18.14 -13.03 -10.54
C TYR A 168 19.20 -12.15 -11.22
N SER A 169 20.10 -11.55 -10.46
CA SER A 169 21.20 -10.71 -10.97
C SER A 169 22.43 -11.51 -11.38
N ARG A 170 22.42 -12.83 -11.20
CA ARG A 170 23.54 -13.70 -11.53
C ARG A 170 23.41 -14.19 -12.96
N VAL A 171 24.55 -14.44 -13.56
CA VAL A 171 24.64 -14.99 -14.90
C VAL A 171 24.11 -16.43 -14.87
N THR A 172 23.16 -16.71 -15.78
CA THR A 172 22.53 -18.02 -15.87
C THR A 172 23.15 -18.86 -16.98
N GLY A 173 23.40 -20.13 -16.68
CA GLY A 173 23.76 -21.19 -17.61
C GLY A 173 22.60 -22.16 -17.76
N SER A 174 22.72 -23.07 -18.71
CA SER A 174 21.69 -24.07 -18.93
C SER A 174 22.24 -25.36 -19.52
N ALA A 175 21.51 -26.44 -19.30
CA ALA A 175 21.77 -27.75 -19.86
C ALA A 175 20.46 -28.32 -20.43
N THR A 176 20.49 -28.74 -21.68
CA THR A 176 19.36 -29.37 -22.40
C THR A 176 19.65 -30.84 -22.63
N GLY A 177 18.61 -31.68 -22.60
CA GLY A 177 18.77 -33.12 -22.87
C GLY A 177 19.43 -33.89 -21.71
N LEU A 178 19.34 -33.36 -20.47
CA LEU A 178 19.97 -33.98 -19.30
C LEU A 178 19.17 -35.20 -18.83
N THR A 179 19.81 -36.35 -18.73
CA THR A 179 19.19 -37.57 -18.18
C THR A 179 19.06 -37.47 -16.65
N VAL A 180 17.85 -37.65 -16.14
CA VAL A 180 17.57 -37.67 -14.69
C VAL A 180 17.99 -39.02 -14.11
N THR A 181 18.64 -39.03 -12.94
CA THR A 181 19.13 -40.27 -12.29
C THR A 181 17.99 -41.14 -11.75
N ALA A 182 16.93 -40.52 -11.24
CA ALA A 182 15.73 -41.20 -10.74
C ALA A 182 14.52 -40.27 -10.73
N PHE A 183 13.32 -40.83 -10.92
CA PHE A 183 12.06 -40.09 -10.89
C PHE A 183 11.00 -40.89 -10.13
N GLY A 184 10.39 -40.36 -9.09
CA GLY A 184 9.41 -41.10 -8.28
C GLY A 184 9.22 -40.52 -6.88
N SER A 185 8.68 -41.32 -5.97
CA SER A 185 8.45 -40.93 -4.56
C SER A 185 8.76 -42.08 -3.62
N TRP A 186 8.75 -41.83 -2.31
CA TRP A 186 8.81 -42.89 -1.31
C TRP A 186 7.42 -43.51 -1.15
N GLY A 187 7.26 -44.81 -1.39
CA GLY A 187 5.95 -45.38 -1.69
C GLY A 187 5.03 -45.64 -0.50
N GLY A 188 3.90 -44.94 -0.40
CA GLY A 188 2.83 -45.17 0.58
C GLY A 188 3.00 -44.44 1.91
N ALA A 189 2.00 -44.57 2.79
CA ALA A 189 1.97 -43.87 4.08
C ALA A 189 3.16 -44.27 4.98
N ASN A 190 3.94 -43.29 5.44
CA ASN A 190 5.13 -43.45 6.28
C ASN A 190 6.28 -44.27 5.66
N ALA A 191 6.30 -44.46 4.35
CA ALA A 191 7.35 -45.25 3.72
C ALA A 191 8.71 -44.54 3.62
N THR A 192 9.75 -45.36 3.61
CA THR A 192 11.17 -44.93 3.57
C THR A 192 11.93 -45.50 2.38
N SER A 193 11.31 -46.40 1.60
CA SER A 193 11.89 -46.96 0.38
C SER A 193 11.43 -46.19 -0.85
N TRP A 194 12.38 -45.87 -1.73
CA TRP A 194 12.11 -45.21 -3.00
C TRP A 194 11.45 -46.16 -3.99
N VAL A 195 10.44 -45.66 -4.70
CA VAL A 195 9.75 -46.38 -5.78
C VAL A 195 9.81 -45.54 -7.05
N ASN A 196 10.42 -46.09 -8.10
CA ASN A 196 10.57 -45.41 -9.39
C ASN A 196 9.20 -45.27 -10.08
N GLY A 197 8.87 -44.07 -10.54
CA GLY A 197 7.59 -43.74 -11.19
C GLY A 197 6.40 -43.55 -10.25
N GLN A 198 6.59 -43.71 -8.93
CA GLN A 198 5.51 -43.48 -7.95
C GLN A 198 5.18 -42.00 -7.84
N LEU A 199 3.89 -41.69 -7.77
CA LEU A 199 3.36 -40.33 -7.63
C LEU A 199 2.82 -40.09 -6.22
N LEU A 200 2.79 -38.83 -5.81
CA LEU A 200 2.05 -38.31 -4.67
C LEU A 200 0.71 -37.85 -5.20
N THR A 201 -0.36 -38.58 -4.86
CA THR A 201 -1.71 -38.33 -5.40
C THR A 201 -2.68 -37.85 -4.33
N SER A 202 -2.39 -38.13 -3.06
CA SER A 202 -3.26 -37.73 -1.94
C SER A 202 -2.46 -37.33 -0.69
N ASP A 203 -3.12 -36.69 0.27
CA ASP A 203 -2.52 -36.30 1.56
C ASP A 203 -1.88 -37.48 2.30
N THR A 204 -2.39 -38.71 2.14
CA THR A 204 -1.80 -39.89 2.78
C THR A 204 -0.41 -40.23 2.24
N ASP A 205 -0.14 -39.90 0.98
CA ASP A 205 1.17 -40.06 0.35
C ASP A 205 2.15 -39.00 0.86
N PHE A 206 1.65 -37.84 1.32
CA PHE A 206 2.45 -36.76 1.92
C PHE A 206 2.78 -37.05 3.39
N SER A 207 3.41 -38.19 3.65
CA SER A 207 3.85 -38.60 4.98
C SER A 207 5.25 -39.22 4.95
N GLY A 208 5.83 -39.50 6.13
CA GLY A 208 7.16 -40.10 6.26
C GLY A 208 8.27 -39.34 5.51
N SER A 209 8.97 -40.03 4.61
CA SER A 209 10.09 -39.45 3.87
C SER A 209 9.65 -38.38 2.87
N ASN A 210 8.47 -38.51 2.25
CA ASN A 210 7.94 -37.54 1.30
C ASN A 210 7.75 -36.16 1.96
N ALA A 211 7.03 -36.12 3.09
CA ALA A 211 6.80 -34.90 3.84
C ALA A 211 8.10 -34.29 4.40
N ARG A 212 9.02 -35.14 4.89
CA ARG A 212 10.34 -34.69 5.38
C ARG A 212 11.20 -34.05 4.28
N PHE A 213 11.21 -34.63 3.08
CA PHE A 213 11.98 -34.06 1.97
C PHE A 213 11.29 -32.86 1.31
N ALA A 214 9.98 -32.70 1.52
CA ALA A 214 9.22 -31.49 1.16
C ALA A 214 9.04 -30.48 2.30
N ASP A 215 9.84 -30.59 3.39
CA ASP A 215 9.84 -29.67 4.54
C ASP A 215 8.47 -29.43 5.21
N PHE A 216 7.56 -30.41 5.10
CA PHE A 216 6.19 -30.31 5.62
C PHE A 216 5.45 -29.07 5.10
N ASP A 217 5.66 -28.72 3.83
CA ASP A 217 5.05 -27.55 3.20
C ASP A 217 3.51 -27.66 3.19
N SER A 218 2.85 -26.74 3.89
CA SER A 218 1.40 -26.75 4.06
C SER A 218 0.63 -26.45 2.76
N GLN A 219 1.23 -25.73 1.80
CA GLN A 219 0.56 -25.45 0.52
C GLN A 219 0.54 -26.70 -0.37
N VAL A 220 1.63 -27.46 -0.41
CA VAL A 220 1.70 -28.74 -1.12
C VAL A 220 0.76 -29.76 -0.47
N GLN A 221 0.76 -29.84 0.86
CA GLN A 221 -0.12 -30.75 1.59
C GLN A 221 -1.60 -30.45 1.33
N THR A 222 -2.01 -29.18 1.44
CA THR A 222 -3.42 -28.77 1.21
C THR A 222 -3.86 -29.08 -0.22
N ALA A 223 -2.98 -28.87 -1.20
CA ALA A 223 -3.28 -29.14 -2.60
C ALA A 223 -3.44 -30.64 -2.88
N LEU A 224 -2.62 -31.49 -2.27
CA LEU A 224 -2.77 -32.95 -2.33
C LEU A 224 -4.05 -33.42 -1.60
N ALA A 225 -4.42 -32.77 -0.50
CA ALA A 225 -5.65 -33.08 0.22
C ALA A 225 -6.93 -32.74 -0.58
N ASN A 226 -6.86 -31.70 -1.41
CA ASN A 226 -7.95 -31.26 -2.27
C ASN A 226 -8.00 -31.96 -3.64
N ASP A 227 -7.07 -32.88 -3.92
CA ASP A 227 -6.92 -33.49 -5.24
C ASP A 227 -6.67 -32.45 -6.36
N ASP A 228 -5.92 -31.38 -6.04
CA ASP A 228 -5.63 -30.30 -6.99
C ASP A 228 -4.38 -30.58 -7.86
N LEU A 229 -3.50 -31.49 -7.43
CA LEU A 229 -2.25 -31.80 -8.11
C LEU A 229 -1.74 -33.22 -7.82
N ASP A 230 -0.95 -33.73 -8.77
CA ASP A 230 -0.04 -34.87 -8.55
C ASP A 230 1.40 -34.37 -8.52
N ALA A 231 2.25 -34.96 -7.68
CA ALA A 231 3.67 -34.58 -7.59
C ALA A 231 4.61 -35.78 -7.52
N ALA A 232 5.85 -35.59 -7.97
CA ALA A 232 6.91 -36.60 -7.87
C ALA A 232 8.28 -35.93 -7.71
N PHE A 233 9.24 -36.64 -7.14
CA PHE A 233 10.60 -36.15 -7.02
C PHE A 233 11.45 -36.56 -8.24
N ALA A 234 12.30 -35.65 -8.70
CA ALA A 234 13.29 -35.88 -9.75
C ALA A 234 14.70 -35.62 -9.21
N VAL A 235 15.61 -36.57 -9.46
CA VAL A 235 17.01 -36.53 -8.99
C VAL A 235 17.94 -36.17 -10.14
N ILE A 236 18.52 -34.97 -10.12
CA ILE A 236 19.35 -34.42 -11.18
C ILE A 236 20.84 -34.55 -10.80
N PRO A 237 21.69 -35.17 -11.63
CA PRO A 237 23.12 -35.24 -11.39
C PRO A 237 23.81 -33.89 -11.64
N LEU A 238 24.61 -33.40 -10.67
CA LEU A 238 25.38 -32.14 -10.86
C LEU A 238 26.53 -32.29 -11.86
N SER A 239 27.00 -33.51 -12.14
CA SER A 239 28.10 -33.75 -13.10
C SER A 239 27.74 -33.34 -14.54
N SER A 240 26.44 -33.30 -14.85
CA SER A 240 25.93 -32.91 -16.16
C SER A 240 25.71 -31.39 -16.30
N LEU A 241 25.97 -30.61 -15.25
CA LEU A 241 25.78 -29.16 -15.21
C LEU A 241 27.14 -28.45 -15.20
N THR A 242 27.57 -27.96 -16.36
CA THR A 242 28.88 -27.30 -16.52
C THR A 242 28.89 -25.95 -15.80
N ASN A 243 29.92 -25.71 -14.98
CA ASN A 243 30.16 -24.45 -14.25
C ASN A 243 28.99 -23.97 -13.38
N MET A 244 28.10 -24.87 -12.94
CA MET A 244 27.03 -24.53 -12.01
C MET A 244 27.60 -24.14 -10.63
N ASP A 245 27.05 -23.08 -10.05
CA ASP A 245 27.23 -22.80 -8.61
C ASP A 245 26.48 -23.85 -7.78
N LYS A 246 27.24 -24.77 -7.20
CA LYS A 246 26.75 -25.90 -6.42
C LYS A 246 26.17 -25.50 -5.05
N LEU A 247 26.44 -24.27 -4.59
CA LEU A 247 25.83 -23.71 -3.37
C LEU A 247 24.47 -23.09 -3.67
N ALA A 248 24.23 -22.66 -4.91
CA ALA A 248 22.99 -22.03 -5.36
C ALA A 248 21.97 -23.05 -5.93
N PHE A 249 21.88 -24.25 -5.34
CA PHE A 249 20.98 -25.32 -5.82
C PHE A 249 19.49 -24.95 -5.75
N ASN A 250 19.10 -24.01 -4.89
CA ASN A 250 17.73 -23.47 -4.81
C ASN A 250 17.34 -22.66 -6.05
N GLN A 251 18.29 -22.27 -6.91
CA GLN A 251 18.03 -21.52 -8.15
C GLN A 251 17.85 -22.43 -9.36
N LEU A 252 18.10 -23.73 -9.21
CA LEU A 252 17.94 -24.71 -10.27
C LEU A 252 16.47 -24.77 -10.68
N SER A 253 16.19 -24.42 -11.93
CA SER A 253 14.87 -24.41 -12.53
C SER A 253 14.79 -25.48 -13.60
N VAL A 254 13.81 -26.36 -13.48
CA VAL A 254 13.54 -27.44 -14.43
C VAL A 254 12.45 -26.97 -15.37
N PHE A 255 12.73 -27.02 -16.66
CA PHE A 255 11.85 -26.62 -17.74
C PHE A 255 11.46 -27.81 -18.61
N ALA A 256 10.43 -27.60 -19.42
CA ALA A 256 9.94 -28.61 -20.34
C ALA A 256 11.00 -29.02 -21.39
N GLY A 257 11.02 -30.31 -21.71
CA GLY A 257 11.92 -30.96 -22.66
C GLY A 257 11.43 -32.38 -22.97
N THR A 258 11.39 -33.25 -21.94
CA THR A 258 10.81 -34.62 -22.04
C THR A 258 10.20 -35.15 -20.73
N PHE A 259 9.81 -34.25 -19.81
CA PHE A 259 8.97 -34.61 -18.66
C PHE A 259 7.51 -34.69 -19.11
N ALA A 260 7.02 -35.89 -19.39
CA ALA A 260 5.66 -36.10 -19.87
C ALA A 260 4.64 -35.76 -18.75
N ASN A 261 3.60 -34.99 -19.11
CA ASN A 261 2.50 -34.58 -18.23
C ASN A 261 2.91 -33.77 -16.99
N CYS A 262 4.17 -33.33 -16.88
CA CYS A 262 4.57 -32.35 -15.88
C CYS A 262 3.99 -30.97 -16.22
N THR A 263 3.48 -30.28 -15.21
CA THR A 263 2.91 -28.94 -15.35
C THR A 263 3.65 -27.95 -14.47
N ALA A 264 3.63 -26.66 -14.83
CA ALA A 264 4.24 -25.63 -14.00
C ALA A 264 3.45 -25.46 -12.70
N TRP A 265 4.15 -25.19 -11.61
CA TRP A 265 3.52 -24.95 -10.30
C TRP A 265 2.55 -23.76 -10.31
N GLY A 266 2.82 -22.76 -11.15
CA GLY A 266 2.00 -21.56 -11.28
C GLY A 266 2.26 -20.55 -10.17
N GLU A 267 1.72 -19.35 -10.36
CA GLU A 267 2.07 -18.16 -9.56
C GLU A 267 1.65 -18.28 -8.08
N THR A 268 0.64 -19.11 -7.76
CA THR A 268 0.20 -19.39 -6.36
C THR A 268 1.30 -19.99 -5.48
N TYR A 269 2.20 -20.77 -6.07
CA TYR A 269 3.23 -21.52 -5.35
C TYR A 269 4.62 -20.93 -5.51
N GLN A 270 4.97 -20.46 -6.71
CA GLN A 270 6.25 -19.79 -6.96
C GLN A 270 6.15 -18.86 -8.17
N GLY A 271 6.99 -17.83 -8.19
CA GLY A 271 7.13 -16.98 -9.35
C GLY A 271 7.84 -17.70 -10.50
N GLY A 272 7.37 -17.38 -11.70
CA GLY A 272 8.05 -17.68 -12.96
C GLY A 272 7.30 -18.61 -13.89
N THR A 273 7.41 -18.36 -15.19
CA THR A 273 6.65 -19.08 -16.22
C THR A 273 7.37 -20.37 -16.63
N GLY A 274 6.62 -21.47 -16.71
CA GLY A 274 7.13 -22.75 -17.23
C GLY A 274 8.08 -23.53 -16.31
N VAL A 275 8.20 -23.14 -15.03
CA VAL A 275 9.04 -23.85 -14.05
C VAL A 275 8.29 -25.06 -13.48
N LEU A 276 8.80 -26.26 -13.73
CA LEU A 276 8.20 -27.54 -13.37
C LEU A 276 8.52 -28.00 -11.94
N ASN A 277 9.66 -27.57 -11.38
CA ASN A 277 10.05 -27.90 -10.01
C ASN A 277 9.73 -26.79 -9.01
N LEU A 278 9.34 -27.13 -7.78
CA LEU A 278 9.19 -26.15 -6.71
C LEU A 278 10.56 -25.81 -6.11
N ARG A 279 11.12 -24.69 -6.54
CA ARG A 279 12.54 -24.36 -6.31
C ARG A 279 12.93 -24.24 -4.83
N ARG A 280 12.01 -23.80 -3.96
CA ARG A 280 12.27 -23.68 -2.50
C ARG A 280 12.49 -25.02 -1.81
N LEU A 281 12.03 -26.12 -2.41
CA LEU A 281 12.16 -27.47 -1.89
C LEU A 281 13.31 -28.26 -2.53
N ASN A 282 14.14 -27.61 -3.36
CA ASN A 282 15.32 -28.26 -3.89
C ASN A 282 16.26 -28.64 -2.74
N LYS A 283 16.80 -29.85 -2.76
CA LYS A 283 17.80 -30.32 -1.77
C LYS A 283 19.01 -30.87 -2.46
N ARG A 284 20.20 -30.55 -1.96
CA ARG A 284 21.46 -31.14 -2.43
C ARG A 284 21.85 -32.32 -1.55
N GLY A 285 22.33 -33.40 -2.18
CA GLY A 285 22.71 -34.60 -1.47
C GLY A 285 23.35 -35.64 -2.37
N ASN A 286 23.57 -36.84 -1.83
CA ASN A 286 24.09 -37.98 -2.56
C ASN A 286 22.96 -38.96 -2.86
N TRP A 287 23.03 -39.54 -4.06
CA TRP A 287 22.11 -40.58 -4.49
C TRP A 287 22.87 -41.90 -4.62
N SER A 288 22.48 -42.90 -3.84
CA SER A 288 23.05 -44.24 -3.92
C SER A 288 21.98 -45.29 -3.62
N ALA A 289 21.85 -46.29 -4.49
CA ALA A 289 20.97 -47.45 -4.32
C ALA A 289 19.52 -47.10 -3.90
N GLY A 290 18.92 -46.04 -4.48
CA GLY A 290 17.54 -45.64 -4.15
C GLY A 290 17.40 -44.83 -2.85
N VAL A 291 18.50 -44.43 -2.22
CA VAL A 291 18.51 -43.62 -1.00
C VAL A 291 19.11 -42.25 -1.30
N PHE A 292 18.37 -41.20 -0.93
CA PHE A 292 18.87 -39.83 -0.94
C PHE A 292 19.39 -39.46 0.45
N THR A 293 20.67 -39.13 0.55
CA THR A 293 21.31 -38.64 1.78
C THR A 293 21.63 -37.15 1.63
N PRO A 294 20.99 -36.26 2.41
CA PRO A 294 21.26 -34.82 2.34
C PRO A 294 22.72 -34.50 2.66
N ASP A 295 23.34 -33.69 1.80
CA ASP A 295 24.69 -33.15 1.97
C ASP A 295 24.76 -31.82 1.20
N ALA A 296 24.64 -30.72 1.96
CA ALA A 296 24.56 -29.39 1.39
C ALA A 296 25.87 -28.90 0.75
N LEU A 297 27.03 -29.41 1.19
CA LEU A 297 28.33 -28.91 0.74
C LEU A 297 28.92 -29.77 -0.39
N ASN A 298 28.86 -31.10 -0.24
CA ASN A 298 29.56 -32.04 -1.12
C ASN A 298 28.62 -32.96 -1.91
N GLY A 299 27.31 -32.80 -1.77
CA GLY A 299 26.32 -33.60 -2.50
C GLY A 299 26.55 -33.59 -4.02
N THR A 300 26.39 -34.75 -4.64
CA THR A 300 26.59 -35.00 -6.08
C THR A 300 25.31 -34.87 -6.91
N HIS A 301 24.14 -34.82 -6.27
CA HIS A 301 22.83 -34.76 -6.89
C HIS A 301 21.96 -33.64 -6.27
N VAL A 302 21.00 -33.14 -7.04
CA VAL A 302 19.92 -32.26 -6.58
C VAL A 302 18.60 -33.02 -6.65
N LEU A 303 17.90 -33.14 -5.53
CA LEU A 303 16.52 -33.59 -5.44
C LEU A 303 15.61 -32.40 -5.68
N THR A 304 14.64 -32.56 -6.59
CA THR A 304 13.67 -31.52 -6.95
C THR A 304 12.26 -32.09 -6.89
N LEU A 305 11.28 -31.34 -6.40
CA LEU A 305 9.87 -31.75 -6.42
C LEU A 305 9.20 -31.18 -7.66
N VAL A 306 8.69 -32.04 -8.53
CA VAL A 306 8.05 -31.70 -9.79
C VAL A 306 6.54 -31.91 -9.69
N LYS A 307 5.76 -30.97 -10.24
CA LYS A 307 4.30 -31.09 -10.35
C LYS A 307 3.93 -31.73 -11.68
N GLY A 308 2.90 -32.57 -11.69
CA GLY A 308 2.23 -32.96 -12.91
C GLY A 308 0.74 -32.65 -12.90
N ALA A 309 0.13 -32.94 -14.05
CA ALA A 309 -1.30 -32.83 -14.22
C ALA A 309 -2.01 -33.84 -13.31
N ASN A 310 -3.09 -33.40 -12.64
CA ASN A 310 -3.90 -34.28 -11.81
C ASN A 310 -4.41 -35.47 -12.64
N ASN A 311 -4.28 -36.67 -12.09
CA ASN A 311 -4.75 -37.95 -12.59
C ASN A 311 -4.14 -38.33 -13.95
N ALA A 312 -2.89 -37.92 -14.17
CA ALA A 312 -2.11 -38.25 -15.36
C ALA A 312 -0.84 -39.01 -14.98
N ALA A 313 -0.44 -39.98 -15.80
CA ALA A 313 0.85 -40.64 -15.62
C ALA A 313 1.99 -39.65 -15.89
N ILE A 314 2.81 -39.35 -14.89
CA ILE A 314 3.94 -38.44 -14.99
C ILE A 314 5.23 -39.26 -15.12
N SER A 315 6.11 -38.90 -16.05
CA SER A 315 7.42 -39.55 -16.21
C SER A 315 8.51 -38.55 -16.53
N GLY A 316 9.68 -38.69 -15.88
CA GLY A 316 10.82 -37.80 -16.07
C GLY A 316 12.11 -38.52 -16.40
N THR A 317 12.41 -38.68 -17.69
CA THR A 317 13.69 -39.27 -18.13
C THR A 317 14.70 -38.21 -18.54
N VAL A 318 14.24 -37.12 -19.17
CA VAL A 318 15.12 -36.08 -19.72
C VAL A 318 14.61 -34.68 -19.36
N ALA A 319 15.51 -33.87 -18.80
CA ALA A 319 15.28 -32.54 -18.29
C ALA A 319 15.99 -31.46 -19.12
N SER A 320 15.37 -30.28 -19.20
CA SER A 320 16.03 -29.03 -19.54
C SER A 320 16.16 -28.22 -18.25
N VAL A 321 17.33 -27.72 -17.92
CA VAL A 321 17.60 -27.06 -16.63
C VAL A 321 18.31 -25.73 -16.85
N ALA A 322 17.87 -24.69 -16.15
CA ALA A 322 18.64 -23.44 -16.01
C ALA A 322 19.15 -23.26 -14.57
N TYR A 323 20.35 -22.71 -14.43
CA TYR A 323 21.06 -22.59 -13.16
C TYR A 323 22.01 -21.39 -13.15
N SER A 324 22.41 -20.91 -11.97
CA SER A 324 23.43 -19.84 -11.87
C SER A 324 24.84 -20.39 -12.10
N ILE A 325 25.63 -19.67 -12.89
CA ILE A 325 27.03 -20.00 -13.12
C ILE A 325 27.89 -19.55 -11.92
N SER A 326 28.84 -20.38 -11.50
CA SER A 326 29.87 -20.03 -10.53
C SER A 326 31.02 -19.28 -11.20
N THR A 327 31.57 -18.28 -10.53
CA THR A 327 32.90 -17.76 -10.88
C THR A 327 33.95 -18.81 -10.53
N SER A 328 34.62 -19.37 -11.53
CA SER A 328 35.70 -20.34 -11.32
C SER A 328 37.06 -19.68 -11.49
N LEU A 329 37.94 -19.88 -10.52
CA LEU A 329 39.37 -19.60 -10.63
C LEU A 329 40.02 -20.74 -11.41
N SER A 330 40.40 -20.52 -12.66
CA SER A 330 41.21 -21.49 -13.42
C SER A 330 42.68 -21.14 -13.22
N VAL A 331 43.40 -21.96 -12.45
CA VAL A 331 44.86 -21.87 -12.34
C VAL A 331 45.44 -22.88 -13.29
N ASP A 332 46.13 -22.42 -14.33
CA ASP A 332 46.83 -23.32 -15.24
C ASP A 332 48.01 -23.98 -14.52
N GLY A 333 48.27 -25.26 -14.80
CA GLY A 333 49.28 -26.06 -14.08
C GLY A 333 50.73 -25.60 -14.30
N ASN A 334 50.95 -24.60 -15.16
CA ASN A 334 52.24 -24.06 -15.51
C ASN A 334 52.34 -22.57 -15.15
N VAL A 335 53.17 -22.28 -14.14
CA VAL A 335 53.81 -20.99 -13.81
C VAL A 335 52.91 -19.74 -13.86
N GLY A 336 52.37 -19.38 -12.69
CA GLY A 336 52.23 -17.98 -12.25
C GLY A 336 51.19 -17.07 -12.92
N SER A 337 50.49 -17.48 -13.98
CA SER A 337 49.38 -16.71 -14.54
C SER A 337 48.04 -17.24 -14.05
N THR A 338 47.45 -16.52 -13.10
CA THR A 338 46.07 -16.74 -12.67
C THR A 338 45.15 -15.91 -13.56
N ILE A 339 44.43 -16.54 -14.49
CA ILE A 339 43.37 -15.87 -15.26
C ILE A 339 42.04 -16.14 -14.56
N THR A 340 41.57 -15.16 -13.80
CA THR A 340 40.16 -15.11 -13.39
C THR A 340 39.37 -14.44 -14.50
N VAL A 341 38.59 -15.20 -15.27
CA VAL A 341 37.53 -14.60 -16.10
C VAL A 341 36.36 -14.30 -15.16
N PRO A 342 36.02 -13.02 -14.88
CA PRO A 342 34.84 -12.71 -14.10
C PRO A 342 33.61 -13.17 -14.87
N SER A 343 32.61 -13.74 -14.20
CA SER A 343 31.40 -14.26 -14.86
C SER A 343 30.57 -13.18 -15.57
N PHE A 344 30.92 -11.90 -15.43
CA PHE A 344 30.17 -10.74 -15.92
C PHE A 344 30.81 -10.03 -17.13
N GLU A 345 31.92 -10.52 -17.69
CA GLU A 345 32.42 -9.97 -18.95
C GLU A 345 31.59 -10.49 -20.12
N SER A 346 30.81 -9.60 -20.73
CA SER A 346 30.10 -9.88 -21.98
C SER A 346 31.10 -10.03 -23.11
N ASP A 347 30.98 -11.09 -23.91
CA ASP A 347 31.60 -11.05 -25.23
C ASP A 347 30.97 -9.90 -26.05
N PHE A 348 31.80 -9.12 -26.74
CA PHE A 348 31.32 -8.07 -27.64
C PHE A 348 30.80 -8.67 -28.97
N SER A 349 30.25 -9.90 -28.95
CA SER A 349 29.69 -10.52 -30.15
C SER A 349 28.31 -9.92 -30.47
N THR A 350 27.75 -10.32 -31.61
CA THR A 350 26.43 -9.86 -32.08
C THR A 350 25.29 -10.21 -31.10
N ASN A 351 25.49 -11.20 -30.22
CA ASN A 351 24.59 -11.54 -29.12
C ASN A 351 25.40 -11.57 -27.81
N PRO A 352 25.32 -10.54 -26.94
CA PRO A 352 26.16 -10.47 -25.75
C PRO A 352 25.91 -11.68 -24.85
N SER A 353 26.95 -12.50 -24.68
CA SER A 353 26.97 -13.63 -23.76
C SER A 353 27.97 -13.31 -22.64
N PRO A 354 27.56 -13.26 -21.37
CA PRO A 354 26.23 -13.57 -20.85
C PRO A 354 25.24 -12.38 -20.90
N ALA A 355 23.96 -12.67 -21.14
CA ALA A 355 22.91 -11.66 -21.14
C ALA A 355 22.68 -11.09 -19.72
N ILE A 356 22.78 -9.77 -19.59
CA ILE A 356 22.62 -9.06 -18.31
C ILE A 356 21.11 -8.83 -18.03
N PRO A 357 20.61 -9.21 -16.85
CA PRO A 357 19.24 -8.91 -16.41
C PRO A 357 18.99 -7.41 -16.22
N GLU A 358 17.87 -6.89 -16.71
CA GLU A 358 17.47 -5.48 -16.58
C GLU A 358 16.19 -5.34 -15.75
N ILE A 359 16.07 -4.25 -14.97
CA ILE A 359 14.82 -3.86 -14.30
C ILE A 359 14.42 -2.50 -14.87
N ASP A 360 13.17 -2.39 -15.31
CA ASP A 360 12.58 -1.17 -15.84
C ASP A 360 11.52 -0.61 -14.87
N ILE A 361 11.38 0.71 -14.82
CA ILE A 361 10.38 1.40 -14.01
C ILE A 361 9.24 1.81 -14.94
N LYS A 362 8.08 1.21 -14.74
CA LYS A 362 6.88 1.53 -15.51
C LYS A 362 5.90 2.33 -14.65
N ILE A 363 5.53 3.51 -15.13
CA ILE A 363 4.42 4.27 -14.57
C ILE A 363 3.15 3.77 -15.26
N GLU A 364 2.25 3.17 -14.49
CA GLU A 364 0.95 2.75 -15.00
C GLU A 364 -0.11 3.80 -14.67
N ALA A 365 -1.12 3.89 -15.55
CA ALA A 365 -2.18 4.88 -15.45
C ALA A 365 -3.56 4.23 -15.47
N ILE A 366 -4.47 4.69 -14.62
CA ILE A 366 -5.87 4.26 -14.58
C ILE A 366 -6.76 5.48 -14.79
N SER A 367 -7.76 5.36 -15.65
CA SER A 367 -8.78 6.39 -15.84
C SER A 367 -9.73 6.45 -14.65
N ILE A 368 -9.99 7.65 -14.17
CA ILE A 368 -10.94 7.93 -13.10
C ILE A 368 -11.91 9.04 -13.53
N THR A 369 -13.11 9.00 -12.99
CA THR A 369 -14.16 10.01 -13.23
C THR A 369 -14.59 10.61 -11.90
N ALA A 370 -14.68 11.94 -11.83
CA ALA A 370 -15.08 12.65 -10.63
C ALA A 370 -16.60 12.55 -10.40
N GLU A 371 -16.98 12.07 -9.23
CA GLU A 371 -18.34 12.11 -8.72
C GLU A 371 -18.62 13.44 -8.02
N THR A 372 -19.90 13.75 -7.80
CA THR A 372 -20.32 14.99 -7.14
C THR A 372 -21.01 14.66 -5.83
N ARG A 373 -20.71 15.44 -4.77
CA ARG A 373 -21.51 15.49 -3.54
C ARG A 373 -22.03 16.91 -3.37
N LYS A 374 -23.28 17.05 -2.93
CA LYS A 374 -23.92 18.34 -2.71
C LYS A 374 -24.87 18.26 -1.54
N LEU A 375 -24.86 19.28 -0.69
CA LEU A 375 -25.85 19.48 0.37
C LEU A 375 -26.43 20.89 0.26
N ARG A 376 -27.64 21.06 0.79
CA ARG A 376 -28.30 22.37 0.89
C ARG A 376 -28.86 22.56 2.29
N ALA A 377 -28.74 23.78 2.81
CA ALA A 377 -29.50 24.25 3.96
C ALA A 377 -30.61 25.18 3.48
N ARG A 378 -31.71 25.15 4.23
CA ARG A 378 -32.79 26.13 4.21
C ARG A 378 -33.01 26.58 5.64
N TRP A 379 -33.22 27.86 5.86
CA TRP A 379 -33.59 28.38 7.18
C TRP A 379 -34.66 29.45 7.01
N SER A 380 -35.44 29.69 8.06
CA SER A 380 -36.45 30.74 8.06
C SER A 380 -35.80 32.09 8.38
N PRO A 381 -36.23 33.20 7.75
CA PRO A 381 -35.78 34.54 8.14
C PRO A 381 -36.01 34.83 9.62
N GLU A 382 -37.14 34.36 10.18
CA GLU A 382 -37.50 34.50 11.59
C GLU A 382 -36.51 33.77 12.49
N LEU A 383 -36.15 32.53 12.15
CA LEU A 383 -35.16 31.75 12.89
C LEU A 383 -33.80 32.46 12.92
N ALA A 384 -33.36 33.05 11.79
CA ALA A 384 -32.10 33.77 11.75
C ALA A 384 -32.14 35.05 12.60
N GLN A 385 -33.27 35.77 12.61
CA GLN A 385 -33.46 36.94 13.46
C GLN A 385 -33.45 36.55 14.94
N ASP A 386 -34.18 35.51 15.32
CA ASP A 386 -34.26 35.00 16.70
C ASP A 386 -32.89 34.51 17.18
N LEU A 387 -32.19 33.72 16.36
CA LEU A 387 -30.86 33.18 16.69
C LEU A 387 -29.82 34.30 16.89
N ASN A 388 -29.86 35.32 16.04
CA ASN A 388 -28.96 36.45 16.16
C ASN A 388 -29.31 37.33 17.39
N ALA A 389 -30.60 37.58 17.63
CA ALA A 389 -31.06 38.41 18.74
C ALA A 389 -30.75 37.79 20.12
N TYR A 390 -30.91 36.48 20.28
CA TYR A 390 -30.70 35.80 21.55
C TYR A 390 -29.29 35.22 21.73
N HIS A 391 -28.69 34.69 20.67
CA HIS A 391 -27.40 33.97 20.75
C HIS A 391 -26.24 34.69 20.07
N SER A 392 -26.48 35.84 19.40
CA SER A 392 -25.46 36.54 18.60
C SER A 392 -24.80 35.62 17.55
N MET A 393 -25.54 34.60 17.10
CA MET A 393 -25.07 33.62 16.11
C MET A 393 -25.66 33.93 14.75
N ASP A 394 -24.82 33.84 13.72
CA ASP A 394 -25.26 33.96 12.33
C ASP A 394 -25.65 32.57 11.80
N ALA A 395 -26.96 32.37 11.61
CA ALA A 395 -27.52 31.12 11.10
C ALA A 395 -26.93 30.73 9.73
N GLU A 396 -26.56 31.70 8.87
CA GLU A 396 -25.99 31.41 7.56
C GLU A 396 -24.59 30.79 7.69
N VAL A 397 -23.74 31.38 8.53
CA VAL A 397 -22.35 30.93 8.73
C VAL A 397 -22.33 29.56 9.41
N GLU A 398 -23.11 29.38 10.46
CA GLU A 398 -23.18 28.12 11.21
C GLU A 398 -23.69 26.96 10.35
N LEU A 399 -24.79 27.15 9.61
CA LEU A 399 -25.32 26.12 8.73
C LEU A 399 -24.33 25.79 7.61
N THR A 400 -23.65 26.78 7.04
CA THR A 400 -22.63 26.54 6.01
C THR A 400 -21.45 25.74 6.57
N SER A 401 -21.03 26.03 7.81
CA SER A 401 -19.98 25.29 8.51
C SER A 401 -20.39 23.83 8.73
N ILE A 402 -21.60 23.60 9.25
CA ILE A 402 -22.14 22.25 9.49
C ILE A 402 -22.23 21.46 8.18
N LEU A 403 -22.74 22.05 7.10
CA LEU A 403 -22.82 21.37 5.80
C LEU A 403 -21.44 20.96 5.28
N SER A 404 -20.44 21.81 5.47
CA SER A 404 -19.07 21.56 5.02
C SER A 404 -18.44 20.41 5.82
N GLU A 405 -18.66 20.38 7.13
CA GLU A 405 -18.18 19.30 8.00
C GLU A 405 -18.87 17.97 7.69
N GLN A 406 -20.18 17.96 7.43
CA GLN A 406 -20.88 16.73 7.04
C GLN A 406 -20.38 16.15 5.72
N ILE A 407 -20.09 16.99 4.72
CA ILE A 407 -19.49 16.52 3.46
C ILE A 407 -18.11 15.88 3.73
N ALA A 408 -17.28 16.49 4.58
CA ALA A 408 -15.99 15.88 4.94
C ALA A 408 -16.14 14.53 5.65
N LEU A 409 -17.04 14.45 6.62
CA LEU A 409 -17.32 13.19 7.32
C LEU A 409 -17.84 12.10 6.38
N GLU A 410 -18.67 12.47 5.40
CA GLU A 410 -19.15 11.55 4.38
C GLU A 410 -18.01 11.05 3.49
N ILE A 411 -17.10 11.94 3.05
CA ILE A 411 -15.91 11.59 2.26
C ILE A 411 -15.00 10.62 3.04
N ASP A 412 -14.68 10.94 4.29
CA ASP A 412 -13.78 10.10 5.10
C ASP A 412 -14.38 8.71 5.33
N ARG A 413 -15.68 8.63 5.66
CA ARG A 413 -16.36 7.34 5.83
C ARG A 413 -16.45 6.54 4.54
N GLU A 414 -16.69 7.22 3.43
CA GLU A 414 -16.72 6.59 2.12
C GLU A 414 -15.37 5.94 1.80
N ILE A 415 -14.27 6.65 2.02
CA ILE A 415 -12.91 6.12 1.83
C ILE A 415 -12.64 4.96 2.79
N LEU A 416 -12.95 5.11 4.08
CA LEU A 416 -12.74 4.04 5.07
C LEU A 416 -13.54 2.77 4.74
N ASN A 417 -14.78 2.91 4.29
CA ASN A 417 -15.60 1.77 3.89
C ASN A 417 -15.03 1.06 2.65
N ASP A 418 -14.53 1.82 1.66
CA ASP A 418 -13.86 1.24 0.50
C ASP A 418 -12.58 0.50 0.91
N LEU A 419 -11.77 1.08 1.81
CA LEU A 419 -10.56 0.44 2.33
C LEU A 419 -10.85 -0.87 3.06
N VAL A 420 -11.90 -0.92 3.89
CA VAL A 420 -12.28 -2.13 4.63
C VAL A 420 -12.86 -3.20 3.71
N SER A 421 -13.68 -2.81 2.73
CA SER A 421 -14.30 -3.77 1.80
C SER A 421 -13.31 -4.35 0.79
N GLN A 422 -12.25 -3.62 0.46
CA GLN A 422 -11.26 -4.02 -0.56
C GLN A 422 -9.91 -4.45 0.05
N ALA A 423 -9.84 -4.62 1.37
CA ALA A 423 -8.63 -5.12 2.04
C ALA A 423 -8.38 -6.61 1.70
N ASN A 424 -7.38 -6.88 0.87
CA ASN A 424 -6.95 -8.24 0.50
C ASN A 424 -5.48 -8.55 0.87
N GLY A 425 -4.81 -7.65 1.57
CA GLY A 425 -3.44 -7.85 2.05
C GLY A 425 -3.34 -9.06 2.98
N ALA A 426 -4.04 -9.02 4.11
CA ALA A 426 -4.23 -10.18 4.99
C ALA A 426 -5.48 -9.97 5.84
N ASN A 427 -6.30 -11.01 5.95
CA ASN A 427 -7.51 -11.00 6.77
C ASN A 427 -7.35 -12.05 7.85
N TYR A 428 -7.05 -11.62 9.07
CA TYR A 428 -6.80 -12.51 10.20
C TYR A 428 -7.86 -12.36 11.30
N TYR A 429 -7.93 -13.38 12.16
CA TYR A 429 -8.86 -13.47 13.27
C TYR A 429 -8.12 -13.55 14.60
N TRP A 430 -8.65 -12.87 15.61
CA TRP A 430 -8.17 -12.93 16.99
C TRP A 430 -9.35 -12.96 17.96
N SER A 431 -9.20 -13.56 19.14
CA SER A 431 -10.27 -13.69 20.14
C SER A 431 -9.99 -12.86 21.39
N ARG A 432 -10.96 -12.05 21.83
CA ARG A 432 -10.87 -11.30 23.09
C ARG A 432 -10.86 -12.20 24.32
N SER A 433 -11.54 -13.35 24.28
CA SER A 433 -11.61 -14.28 25.41
C SER A 433 -10.24 -14.94 25.66
N PRO A 434 -9.62 -14.74 26.85
CA PRO A 434 -8.32 -15.31 27.17
C PRO A 434 -8.29 -16.84 27.10
N GLY A 435 -7.26 -17.39 26.47
CA GLY A 435 -7.10 -18.84 26.31
C GLY A 435 -7.97 -19.48 25.22
N ARG A 436 -8.80 -18.70 24.51
CA ARG A 436 -9.50 -19.19 23.32
C ARG A 436 -8.63 -18.97 22.08
N PHE A 437 -7.85 -19.97 21.72
CA PHE A 437 -7.07 -19.98 20.49
C PHE A 437 -7.98 -20.21 19.27
N VAL A 438 -7.77 -19.38 18.24
CA VAL A 438 -8.45 -19.46 16.95
C VAL A 438 -7.42 -19.64 15.85
N ASP A 439 -7.81 -20.33 14.79
CA ASP A 439 -7.07 -20.30 13.54
C ASP A 439 -7.03 -18.86 13.02
N LYS A 440 -5.83 -18.36 12.75
CA LYS A 440 -5.63 -16.99 12.28
C LYS A 440 -6.28 -16.72 10.92
N VAL A 441 -6.48 -17.72 10.06
CA VAL A 441 -7.04 -17.54 8.70
C VAL A 441 -8.53 -17.81 8.66
N THR A 442 -9.00 -18.84 9.34
CA THR A 442 -10.41 -19.27 9.27
C THR A 442 -11.27 -18.73 10.41
N GLY A 443 -10.65 -18.28 11.50
CA GLY A 443 -11.35 -17.88 12.72
C GLY A 443 -12.00 -19.05 13.47
N ALA A 444 -11.81 -20.28 13.00
CA ALA A 444 -12.31 -21.47 13.68
C ALA A 444 -11.58 -21.67 15.00
N ARG A 445 -12.31 -22.11 16.02
CA ARG A 445 -11.68 -22.44 17.32
C ARG A 445 -10.75 -23.63 17.12
N GLN A 446 -9.52 -23.49 17.63
CA GLN A 446 -8.60 -24.62 17.76
C GLN A 446 -9.13 -25.53 18.89
N ASN A 447 -9.92 -26.52 18.51
CA ASN A 447 -10.45 -27.50 19.45
C ASN A 447 -9.37 -28.52 19.82
N MET A 448 -9.44 -29.03 21.04
CA MET A 448 -8.66 -30.20 21.45
C MET A 448 -9.18 -31.41 20.66
N SER A 449 -8.31 -32.06 19.88
CA SER A 449 -8.69 -33.26 19.10
C SER A 449 -9.14 -34.41 20.01
N ASN A 450 -8.65 -34.46 21.25
CA ASN A 450 -9.10 -35.38 22.29
C ASN A 450 -8.81 -34.84 23.71
N SER A 451 -9.51 -35.33 24.74
CA SER A 451 -9.37 -34.90 26.15
C SER A 451 -8.01 -35.24 26.80
N PHE A 452 -7.19 -36.06 26.14
CA PHE A 452 -5.87 -36.48 26.63
C PHE A 452 -4.70 -35.69 26.01
N GLN A 453 -4.93 -34.87 24.99
CA GLN A 453 -3.89 -34.02 24.42
C GLN A 453 -3.89 -32.65 25.11
N ILE A 454 -2.72 -32.19 25.51
CA ILE A 454 -2.51 -30.83 26.01
C ILE A 454 -2.60 -29.91 24.79
N GLY A 455 -3.78 -29.32 24.55
CA GLY A 455 -3.96 -28.28 23.54
C GLY A 455 -3.22 -27.00 23.92
N PRO A 456 -3.22 -25.96 23.06
CA PRO A 456 -2.62 -24.68 23.40
C PRO A 456 -3.31 -24.12 24.67
N GLN A 457 -2.53 -23.89 25.72
CA GLN A 457 -2.99 -23.35 27.00
C GLN A 457 -2.36 -21.98 27.22
N PHE A 458 -3.17 -21.04 27.71
CA PHE A 458 -2.69 -19.72 28.11
C PHE A 458 -2.51 -19.70 29.64
N THR A 459 -1.28 -19.48 30.11
CA THR A 459 -0.93 -19.44 31.54
C THR A 459 -0.57 -18.03 32.03
N GLY A 460 -0.78 -17.02 31.18
CA GLY A 460 -0.42 -15.63 31.45
C GLY A 460 -1.57 -14.80 32.04
N THR A 461 -1.33 -13.50 32.16
CA THR A 461 -2.34 -12.51 32.59
C THR A 461 -3.18 -11.99 31.41
N VAL A 462 -4.38 -11.45 31.66
CA VAL A 462 -5.23 -10.87 30.60
C VAL A 462 -4.51 -9.78 29.80
N ARG A 463 -3.57 -9.07 30.42
CA ARG A 463 -2.74 -8.06 29.75
C ARG A 463 -1.80 -8.68 28.72
N GLU A 464 -1.13 -9.79 29.05
CA GLU A 464 -0.30 -10.53 28.09
C GLU A 464 -1.16 -11.13 26.97
N TRP A 465 -2.42 -11.49 27.26
CA TRP A 465 -3.37 -11.90 26.22
C TRP A 465 -3.64 -10.77 25.22
N TYR A 466 -3.81 -9.53 25.66
CA TYR A 466 -3.98 -8.38 24.76
C TYR A 466 -2.72 -8.07 23.93
N GLU A 467 -1.53 -8.45 24.37
CA GLU A 467 -0.31 -8.34 23.55
C GLU A 467 -0.33 -9.31 22.36
N THR A 468 -1.02 -10.45 22.46
CA THR A 468 -1.22 -11.37 21.32
C THR A 468 -2.07 -10.74 20.21
N LEU A 469 -2.99 -9.82 20.53
CA LEU A 469 -3.67 -9.03 19.49
C LEU A 469 -2.66 -8.22 18.66
N ILE A 470 -1.69 -7.60 19.33
CA ILE A 470 -0.67 -6.80 18.66
C ILE A 470 0.25 -7.70 17.81
N GLU A 471 0.56 -8.91 18.28
CA GLU A 471 1.25 -9.92 17.48
C GLU A 471 0.49 -10.24 16.18
N THR A 472 -0.83 -10.47 16.25
CA THR A 472 -1.64 -10.71 15.04
C THR A 472 -1.66 -9.51 14.08
N VAL A 473 -1.71 -8.28 14.62
CA VAL A 473 -1.59 -7.04 13.81
C VAL A 473 -0.22 -6.94 13.14
N ILE A 474 0.85 -7.33 13.84
CA ILE A 474 2.21 -7.38 13.27
C ILE A 474 2.30 -8.45 12.19
N ASP A 475 1.66 -9.62 12.33
CA ASP A 475 1.64 -10.63 11.26
C ASP A 475 0.88 -10.14 10.02
N VAL A 476 -0.25 -9.43 10.18
CA VAL A 476 -0.93 -8.73 9.06
C VAL A 476 0.05 -7.75 8.39
N ALA A 477 0.72 -6.93 9.19
CA ALA A 477 1.66 -5.92 8.70
C ALA A 477 2.85 -6.54 7.93
N ASN A 478 3.39 -7.65 8.42
CA ASN A 478 4.44 -8.40 7.76
C ASN A 478 3.94 -9.10 6.49
N THR A 479 2.69 -9.57 6.48
CA THR A 479 2.09 -10.18 5.28
C THR A 479 1.85 -9.13 4.19
N ILE A 480 1.39 -7.93 4.55
CA ILE A 480 1.34 -6.76 3.65
C ILE A 480 2.74 -6.45 3.13
N HIS A 481 3.76 -6.46 3.98
CA HIS A 481 5.14 -6.26 3.53
C HIS A 481 5.58 -7.30 2.51
N ARG A 482 5.30 -8.60 2.75
CA ARG A 482 5.62 -9.68 1.81
C ARG A 482 4.92 -9.52 0.46
N LYS A 483 3.66 -9.08 0.45
CA LYS A 483 2.87 -8.89 -0.79
C LYS A 483 3.21 -7.61 -1.55
N THR A 484 3.49 -6.52 -0.85
CA THR A 484 3.73 -5.20 -1.46
C THR A 484 5.20 -4.95 -1.77
N LEU A 485 6.11 -5.49 -0.95
CA LEU A 485 7.56 -5.32 -1.05
C LEU A 485 7.98 -3.84 -1.11
N ARG A 486 7.24 -2.99 -0.39
CA ARG A 486 7.49 -1.54 -0.25
C ARG A 486 7.75 -1.15 1.19
N GLY A 487 6.92 -1.66 2.09
CA GLY A 487 7.05 -1.44 3.50
C GLY A 487 6.05 -2.28 4.26
N SER A 488 6.24 -2.35 5.57
CA SER A 488 5.20 -2.87 6.44
C SER A 488 4.15 -1.80 6.68
N ALA A 489 2.91 -2.23 6.96
CA ALA A 489 1.87 -1.36 7.48
C ALA A 489 2.38 -0.42 8.61
N ASN A 490 1.91 0.82 8.57
CA ASN A 490 2.33 1.93 9.42
C ASN A 490 1.16 2.66 10.08
N PHE A 491 -0.08 2.36 9.71
CA PHE A 491 -1.26 2.88 10.39
C PHE A 491 -2.29 1.78 10.66
N MET A 492 -3.18 2.05 11.59
CA MET A 492 -4.37 1.25 11.83
C MET A 492 -5.57 2.11 12.19
N VAL A 493 -6.77 1.71 11.76
CA VAL A 493 -8.03 2.37 12.07
C VAL A 493 -8.92 1.39 12.83
N THR A 494 -9.51 1.83 13.93
CA THR A 494 -10.33 0.99 14.80
C THR A 494 -11.55 1.72 15.33
N GLY A 495 -12.59 0.95 15.66
CA GLY A 495 -13.72 1.44 16.45
C GLY A 495 -13.37 1.63 17.92
N PRO A 496 -14.22 2.31 18.70
CA PRO A 496 -13.98 2.62 20.10
C PRO A 496 -13.87 1.38 20.99
N ASP A 497 -14.64 0.31 20.72
CA ASP A 497 -14.65 -0.90 21.55
C ASP A 497 -13.30 -1.64 21.52
N VAL A 498 -12.71 -1.78 20.33
CA VAL A 498 -11.39 -2.40 20.15
C VAL A 498 -10.28 -1.45 20.60
N CYS A 499 -10.49 -0.14 20.45
CA CYS A 499 -9.57 0.88 20.95
C CYS A 499 -9.34 0.75 22.46
N THR A 500 -10.37 0.42 23.25
CA THR A 500 -10.22 0.16 24.68
C THR A 500 -9.26 -1.00 24.99
N ILE A 501 -9.23 -2.04 24.15
CA ILE A 501 -8.30 -3.17 24.30
C ILE A 501 -6.87 -2.70 24.01
N LEU A 502 -6.69 -1.88 22.97
CA LEU A 502 -5.39 -1.33 22.59
C LEU A 502 -4.84 -0.36 23.66
N GLU A 503 -5.69 0.53 24.18
CA GLU A 503 -5.35 1.48 25.25
C GLU A 503 -4.96 0.76 26.55
N ALA A 504 -5.52 -0.43 26.81
CA ALA A 504 -5.14 -1.28 27.95
C ALA A 504 -3.80 -2.00 27.77
N SER A 505 -3.24 -2.03 26.55
CA SER A 505 -1.95 -2.65 26.27
C SER A 505 -0.77 -1.75 26.68
N VAL A 506 0.34 -2.38 27.04
CA VAL A 506 1.60 -1.74 27.44
C VAL A 506 2.27 -0.99 26.31
N LEU A 507 2.06 -1.50 25.09
CA LEU A 507 2.73 -1.02 23.89
C LEU A 507 2.07 0.26 23.34
N TYR A 508 0.91 0.64 23.88
CA TYR A 508 0.20 1.84 23.50
C TYR A 508 0.85 3.07 24.12
N LYS A 509 1.14 4.05 23.27
CA LYS A 509 1.63 5.38 23.66
C LYS A 509 0.62 6.42 23.18
N PRO A 510 -0.08 7.11 24.10
CA PRO A 510 -1.02 8.15 23.73
C PRO A 510 -0.30 9.33 23.07
N LYS A 511 -0.97 9.96 22.10
CA LYS A 511 -0.56 11.22 21.50
C LYS A 511 -1.37 12.33 22.19
N PHE A 512 -0.73 13.07 23.09
CA PHE A 512 -1.34 14.24 23.70
C PHE A 512 -0.90 15.50 22.95
N SER A 513 -1.84 16.25 22.40
CA SER A 513 -1.61 17.66 22.05
C SER A 513 -1.75 18.48 23.33
N ILE A 514 -0.72 19.22 23.69
CA ILE A 514 -0.73 20.12 24.85
C ILE A 514 -0.68 21.54 24.29
N ASP A 515 -1.59 22.40 24.71
CA ASP A 515 -1.60 23.83 24.32
C ASP A 515 -0.37 24.55 24.93
N GLY A 516 -0.09 25.77 24.47
CA GLY A 516 0.92 26.66 25.06
C GLY A 516 0.72 26.96 26.56
N GLU A 517 -0.43 26.60 27.12
CA GLU A 517 -0.81 26.75 28.52
C GLU A 517 -0.71 25.44 29.33
N GLY A 518 -0.17 24.36 28.75
CA GLY A 518 0.03 23.09 29.46
C GLY A 518 -1.24 22.24 29.65
N GLN A 519 -2.37 22.67 29.08
CA GLN A 519 -3.62 21.92 29.05
C GLN A 519 -3.69 21.01 27.81
N VAL A 520 -4.40 19.89 27.90
CA VAL A 520 -4.64 19.01 26.74
C VAL A 520 -5.47 19.79 25.71
N ALA A 521 -4.83 20.20 24.62
CA ALA A 521 -5.44 20.98 23.54
C ALA A 521 -6.31 20.08 22.68
N SER A 522 -7.55 20.53 22.49
CA SER A 522 -8.63 19.97 21.67
C SER A 522 -9.54 18.95 22.36
N PRO A 523 -10.84 19.27 22.53
CA PRO A 523 -11.87 18.25 22.70
C PRO A 523 -11.99 17.46 21.38
N PHE A 524 -12.35 16.19 21.50
CA PHE A 524 -12.66 15.26 20.41
C PHE A 524 -13.26 15.95 19.19
N THR A 525 -12.49 16.03 18.10
CA THR A 525 -13.01 16.53 16.82
C THR A 525 -13.93 15.48 16.24
N VAL A 526 -15.05 15.90 15.64
CA VAL A 526 -16.00 14.97 15.03
C VAL A 526 -15.29 14.24 13.88
N GLY A 527 -15.16 12.92 13.96
CA GLY A 527 -14.56 12.09 12.91
C GLY A 527 -13.50 11.11 13.41
N ALA A 528 -12.67 10.62 12.49
CA ALA A 528 -11.54 9.75 12.78
C ALA A 528 -10.34 10.57 13.27
N GLU A 529 -9.81 10.27 14.45
CA GLU A 529 -8.70 11.02 15.04
C GLU A 529 -7.51 10.11 15.38
N ALA A 530 -6.29 10.63 15.19
CA ALA A 530 -5.06 9.96 15.60
C ALA A 530 -4.87 10.05 17.13
N ILE A 531 -5.15 8.95 17.85
CA ILE A 531 -5.13 8.91 19.32
C ILE A 531 -3.74 8.63 19.92
N GLY A 532 -2.84 8.02 19.14
CA GLY A 532 -1.61 7.47 19.68
C GLY A 532 -0.84 6.62 18.70
N THR A 533 0.23 6.01 19.22
CA THR A 533 1.05 5.05 18.48
C THR A 533 1.18 3.75 19.26
N ILE A 534 1.21 2.62 18.56
CA ILE A 534 1.53 1.31 19.14
C ILE A 534 2.94 0.93 18.72
N SER A 535 3.77 0.55 19.69
CA SER A 535 5.17 0.13 19.47
C SER A 535 6.02 1.17 18.72
N ASN A 536 5.61 2.45 18.74
CA ASN A 536 6.22 3.53 17.95
C ASN A 536 6.28 3.26 16.43
N ARG A 537 5.40 2.38 15.92
CA ARG A 537 5.37 1.94 14.52
C ARG A 537 4.02 2.22 13.85
N PHE A 538 2.93 1.90 14.54
CA PHE A 538 1.58 2.08 13.99
C PHE A 538 0.94 3.32 14.58
N THR A 539 0.53 4.27 13.75
CA THR A 539 -0.37 5.36 14.15
C THR A 539 -1.79 4.82 14.25
N VAL A 540 -2.40 4.93 15.43
CA VAL A 540 -3.75 4.44 15.70
C VAL A 540 -4.75 5.56 15.48
N TYR A 541 -5.72 5.31 14.61
CA TYR A 541 -6.86 6.17 14.36
C TYR A 541 -8.11 5.57 14.99
N LYS A 542 -8.86 6.39 15.73
CA LYS A 542 -10.13 6.01 16.34
C LYS A 542 -11.25 6.71 15.58
N ASP A 543 -12.12 5.93 14.96
CA ASP A 543 -13.36 6.42 14.38
C ASP A 543 -14.55 5.86 15.17
N PRO A 544 -15.38 6.71 15.81
CA PRO A 544 -16.57 6.28 16.57
C PRO A 544 -17.54 5.41 15.77
N TYR A 545 -17.59 5.57 14.45
CA TYR A 545 -18.55 4.90 13.57
C TYR A 545 -17.95 3.72 12.80
N PHE A 546 -16.69 3.37 13.08
CA PHE A 546 -16.06 2.19 12.50
C PHE A 546 -16.74 0.90 12.97
N SER A 547 -16.62 -0.18 12.19
CA SER A 547 -17.18 -1.48 12.58
C SER A 547 -16.59 -1.95 13.92
N ARG A 548 -17.47 -2.31 14.87
CA ARG A 548 -17.11 -2.59 16.28
C ARG A 548 -16.06 -3.68 16.49
N ASN A 549 -15.99 -4.65 15.60
CA ASN A 549 -15.19 -5.87 15.76
C ASN A 549 -14.06 -5.99 14.73
N LYS A 550 -13.70 -4.92 14.02
CA LYS A 550 -12.61 -4.95 13.05
C LYS A 550 -11.57 -3.88 13.33
N ILE A 551 -10.37 -4.20 12.89
CA ILE A 551 -9.23 -3.29 12.79
C ILE A 551 -8.81 -3.27 11.33
N LEU A 552 -8.76 -2.09 10.72
CA LEU A 552 -8.09 -1.90 9.43
C LEU A 552 -6.61 -1.63 9.69
N VAL A 553 -5.74 -2.35 9.00
CA VAL A 553 -4.28 -2.17 9.08
C VAL A 553 -3.79 -1.84 7.67
N GLY A 554 -3.03 -0.77 7.52
CA GLY A 554 -2.64 -0.28 6.21
C GLY A 554 -1.22 0.25 6.12
N TYR A 555 -0.67 0.22 4.91
CA TYR A 555 0.59 0.86 4.56
C TYR A 555 0.35 2.08 3.65
N LYS A 556 0.97 3.20 4.01
CA LYS A 556 1.10 4.37 3.14
C LYS A 556 2.58 4.74 2.98
N GLY A 557 3.05 4.78 1.74
CA GLY A 557 4.43 5.18 1.42
C GLY A 557 4.70 6.67 1.59
N GLY A 558 5.98 7.05 1.52
CA GLY A 558 6.40 8.46 1.62
C GLY A 558 6.13 9.26 0.34
N SER A 559 6.01 8.57 -0.80
CA SER A 559 5.65 9.15 -2.08
C SER A 559 4.17 8.96 -2.37
N TYR A 560 3.55 9.94 -3.04
CA TYR A 560 2.16 9.85 -3.49
C TYR A 560 1.94 8.76 -4.56
N LEU A 561 3.01 8.23 -5.18
CA LEU A 561 2.96 7.12 -6.13
C LEU A 561 2.97 5.75 -5.45
N GLU A 562 3.18 5.69 -4.14
CA GLU A 562 3.37 4.47 -3.36
C GLU A 562 2.18 4.25 -2.41
N THR A 563 1.04 3.90 -2.99
CA THR A 563 -0.20 3.68 -2.23
C THR A 563 -1.09 2.63 -2.88
N GLY A 564 -1.96 2.02 -2.07
CA GLY A 564 -3.01 1.14 -2.55
C GLY A 564 -4.28 1.87 -3.01
N TYR A 565 -4.48 3.13 -2.60
CA TYR A 565 -5.72 3.86 -2.82
C TYR A 565 -5.46 5.34 -3.13
N VAL A 566 -6.14 5.86 -4.14
CA VAL A 566 -5.99 7.25 -4.56
C VAL A 566 -7.31 8.00 -4.36
N TYR A 567 -7.22 9.10 -3.61
CA TYR A 567 -8.22 10.14 -3.54
C TYR A 567 -7.83 11.30 -4.45
N ALA A 568 -8.70 11.63 -5.41
CA ALA A 568 -8.40 12.57 -6.48
C ALA A 568 -9.36 13.77 -6.46
N PRO A 569 -9.09 14.82 -5.67
CA PRO A 569 -9.96 15.99 -5.63
C PRO A 569 -9.92 16.76 -6.96
N TYR A 570 -11.09 17.11 -7.48
CA TYR A 570 -11.22 17.97 -8.67
C TYR A 570 -11.70 19.37 -8.28
N VAL A 571 -12.80 19.44 -7.52
CA VAL A 571 -13.33 20.68 -6.95
C VAL A 571 -13.49 20.45 -5.45
N PRO A 572 -12.60 20.98 -4.59
CA PRO A 572 -12.56 20.63 -3.18
C PRO A 572 -13.85 21.03 -2.46
N LEU A 573 -14.19 22.32 -2.39
CA LEU A 573 -15.48 22.75 -1.84
C LEU A 573 -15.86 24.06 -2.49
N ILE A 574 -17.09 24.17 -2.98
CA ILE A 574 -17.67 25.45 -3.39
C ILE A 574 -19.02 25.64 -2.71
N VAL A 575 -19.30 26.90 -2.41
CA VAL A 575 -20.54 27.32 -1.73
C VAL A 575 -21.29 28.24 -2.67
N THR A 576 -22.60 28.06 -2.78
CA THR A 576 -23.44 28.97 -3.57
C THR A 576 -23.65 30.28 -2.80
N PRO A 577 -23.94 31.40 -3.48
CA PRO A 577 -24.54 32.54 -2.80
C PRO A 577 -25.86 32.13 -2.13
N THR A 578 -26.32 32.93 -1.16
CA THR A 578 -27.64 32.76 -0.55
C THR A 578 -28.72 33.13 -1.57
N ILE A 579 -29.60 32.18 -1.87
CA ILE A 579 -30.69 32.32 -2.85
C ILE A 579 -32.00 32.38 -2.08
N PHE A 580 -32.82 33.39 -2.35
CA PHE A 580 -34.17 33.49 -1.79
C PHE A 580 -35.17 32.84 -2.73
N ALA A 581 -35.97 31.93 -2.20
CA ALA A 581 -37.06 31.33 -2.96
C ALA A 581 -38.16 32.39 -3.24
N PRO A 582 -38.62 32.54 -4.50
CA PRO A 582 -39.62 33.56 -4.86
C PRO A 582 -40.97 33.35 -4.18
N GLU A 583 -41.30 32.10 -3.84
CA GLU A 583 -42.60 31.71 -3.28
C GLU A 583 -42.78 32.09 -1.79
N ASP A 584 -41.71 32.03 -0.99
CA ASP A 584 -41.77 32.14 0.47
C ASP A 584 -40.65 33.01 1.06
N PHE A 585 -39.80 33.60 0.21
CA PHE A 585 -38.61 34.37 0.60
C PHE A 585 -37.68 33.63 1.57
N THR A 586 -37.73 32.30 1.58
CA THR A 586 -36.84 31.51 2.44
C THR A 586 -35.42 31.49 1.86
N PRO A 587 -34.39 31.84 2.64
CA PRO A 587 -33.01 31.73 2.21
C PRO A 587 -32.58 30.26 2.10
N ARG A 588 -31.86 29.97 1.02
CA ARG A 588 -31.30 28.65 0.69
C ARG A 588 -29.83 28.81 0.31
N LYS A 589 -28.99 27.91 0.80
CA LYS A 589 -27.56 27.90 0.47
C LYS A 589 -27.07 26.47 0.28
N GLY A 590 -26.27 26.27 -0.77
CA GLY A 590 -25.74 24.98 -1.14
C GLY A 590 -24.23 24.91 -0.97
N VAL A 591 -23.73 23.72 -0.67
CA VAL A 591 -22.31 23.37 -0.69
C VAL A 591 -22.14 22.18 -1.62
N MET A 592 -21.12 22.18 -2.47
CA MET A 592 -20.81 21.05 -3.34
C MET A 592 -19.32 20.80 -3.47
N THR A 593 -18.96 19.55 -3.76
CA THR A 593 -17.60 19.08 -4.02
C THR A 593 -17.61 18.07 -5.15
N ARG A 594 -16.48 17.92 -5.84
CA ARG A 594 -16.26 16.90 -6.86
C ARG A 594 -14.91 16.24 -6.68
N TYR A 595 -14.90 14.91 -6.65
CA TYR A 595 -13.68 14.13 -6.46
C TYR A 595 -13.82 12.75 -7.11
N GLY A 596 -12.70 12.16 -7.52
CA GLY A 596 -12.58 10.77 -7.89
C GLY A 596 -11.99 9.96 -6.74
N LYS A 597 -12.37 8.69 -6.64
CA LYS A 597 -11.74 7.72 -5.73
C LYS A 597 -11.50 6.40 -6.44
N ARG A 598 -10.35 5.76 -6.22
CA ARG A 598 -10.06 4.45 -6.83
C ARG A 598 -8.99 3.70 -6.05
N THR A 599 -9.27 2.42 -5.82
CA THR A 599 -8.25 1.47 -5.36
C THR A 599 -7.38 1.05 -6.53
N VAL A 600 -6.07 1.21 -6.34
CA VAL A 600 -5.04 0.83 -7.29
C VAL A 600 -4.50 -0.55 -6.94
N ARG A 601 -4.24 -0.80 -5.64
CA ARG A 601 -3.76 -2.09 -5.11
C ARG A 601 -4.36 -2.37 -3.74
N SER A 602 -5.14 -3.45 -3.64
CA SER A 602 -5.77 -3.91 -2.40
C SER A 602 -4.80 -4.48 -1.37
N ASP A 603 -3.59 -4.88 -1.78
CA ASP A 603 -2.58 -5.51 -0.92
C ASP A 603 -2.06 -4.65 0.22
N PHE A 604 -2.17 -3.33 0.06
CA PHE A 604 -1.68 -2.36 1.04
C PHE A 604 -2.55 -2.33 2.30
N TYR A 605 -3.70 -3.00 2.28
CA TYR A 605 -4.69 -2.98 3.35
C TYR A 605 -5.05 -4.41 3.76
N GLY A 606 -5.08 -4.64 5.07
CA GLY A 606 -5.51 -5.89 5.69
C GLY A 606 -6.47 -5.62 6.84
N THR A 607 -7.15 -6.67 7.29
CA THR A 607 -8.08 -6.58 8.43
C THR A 607 -7.75 -7.59 9.51
N VAL A 608 -7.96 -7.20 10.76
CA VAL A 608 -8.02 -8.12 11.90
C VAL A 608 -9.45 -8.09 12.45
N THR A 609 -10.11 -9.24 12.44
CA THR A 609 -11.44 -9.40 13.03
C THR A 609 -11.29 -9.90 14.47
N VAL A 610 -11.79 -9.10 15.41
CA VAL A 610 -11.79 -9.41 16.84
C VAL A 610 -13.08 -10.13 17.22
N LEU A 611 -12.95 -11.36 17.68
CA LEU A 611 -14.03 -12.22 18.17
C LEU A 611 -14.26 -11.99 19.67
N ASP A 612 -15.42 -12.40 20.16
CA ASP A 612 -15.78 -12.37 21.58
C ASP A 612 -15.73 -10.99 22.24
N MET A 613 -16.09 -9.94 21.50
CA MET A 613 -16.11 -8.55 21.99
C MET A 613 -17.00 -8.32 23.23
N ASN A 614 -17.97 -9.21 23.47
CA ASN A 614 -18.88 -9.15 24.61
C ASN A 614 -18.34 -9.82 25.89
N VAL A 615 -17.14 -10.40 25.86
CA VAL A 615 -16.51 -11.07 27.01
C VAL A 615 -15.54 -10.10 27.69
N ILE A 616 -15.61 -10.00 29.03
CA ILE A 616 -14.71 -9.16 29.87
C ILE A 616 -13.96 -10.06 30.84
#